data_AF-A0A957NX68-F1
#
_entry.id   AF-A0A957NX68-F1
#
_cell.length_a   1.000
_cell.length_b   1.000
_cell.length_c   1.000
_cell.angle_alpha   90.00
_cell.angle_beta   90.00
_cell.angle_gamma   90.00
#
_symmetry.space_group_name_H-M   'P 1'
#
loop_
_entity.id
_entity.type
_entity.pdbx_description
1 polymer ?
#
loop_
_entity_poly.entity_id
_entity_poly.type
_entity_poly.pdbx_seq_one_letter_code
_entity_poly.pdbx_strand_id
1 'polypeptide(L)'
;LKGGRLEATVRFQLWASTPQALDDVVNNLHGRLLAAKAALWNQGFLRLNAKDASAAAPVTALSDWRKTLDFDVLYEYRYRDTDGAQSLIARIPIHSDPEEFDSLLRETNVVTNGLARWDNLTAPPLMLTGRGALSQLTALFFAAGALPTGPVRLVRTFEGAATPPTVFGTLPAFLGAVTSASDPERNGQFTFGSLSDFLAAFNSGGDPLILGDWDEDEIPDSYDAHQLHFTPAIPLPAPTDRLYVVYEPGATEPKFDQVAVLYIRGNR
;
A
#
# COMPACT_ATOMS: atom_id res chain seq x y z
N LEU A 1 -3.56 -6.48 5.53
CA LEU A 1 -4.86 -6.00 6.06
C LEU A 1 -4.60 -4.88 7.07
N LYS A 2 -5.15 -3.68 6.87
CA LYS A 2 -5.17 -2.62 7.91
C LYS A 2 -6.53 -1.93 7.84
N GLY A 3 -7.48 -2.38 8.64
CA GLY A 3 -8.70 -1.64 8.95
C GLY A 3 -8.71 -1.46 10.46
N GLY A 4 -8.72 -0.21 10.95
CA GLY A 4 -8.95 0.07 12.36
C GLY A 4 -10.42 -0.18 12.70
N ARG A 5 -10.70 -0.63 13.92
CA ARG A 5 -12.07 -0.72 14.42
C ARG A 5 -12.27 0.35 15.47
N LEU A 6 -13.33 1.15 15.31
CA LEU A 6 -13.78 2.12 16.27
C LEU A 6 -15.00 1.55 16.99
N GLU A 7 -14.90 1.41 18.30
CA GLU A 7 -16.04 1.16 19.16
C GLU A 7 -16.44 2.49 19.83
N ALA A 8 -17.69 2.91 19.64
CA ALA A 8 -18.18 4.19 20.12
C ALA A 8 -19.67 4.12 20.48
N THR A 9 -20.14 5.08 21.27
CA THR A 9 -21.57 5.29 21.51
C THR A 9 -22.03 6.53 20.74
N VAL A 10 -23.04 6.40 19.88
CA VAL A 10 -23.67 7.50 19.15
C VAL A 10 -24.97 7.88 19.84
N ARG A 11 -25.10 9.16 20.22
CA ARG A 11 -26.30 9.72 20.85
C ARG A 11 -27.10 10.53 19.84
N PHE A 12 -28.33 10.11 19.57
CA PHE A 12 -29.31 10.91 18.85
C PHE A 12 -30.11 11.77 19.84
N GLN A 13 -30.30 13.05 19.50
CA GLN A 13 -31.21 13.93 20.22
C GLN A 13 -32.42 14.21 19.33
N LEU A 14 -33.59 13.80 19.80
CA LEU A 14 -34.85 13.90 19.08
C LEU A 14 -35.74 14.95 19.72
N TRP A 15 -36.47 15.68 18.88
CA TRP A 15 -37.29 16.82 19.27
C TRP A 15 -38.67 16.72 18.62
N ALA A 16 -39.71 17.10 19.37
CA ALA A 16 -41.08 17.18 18.87
C ALA A 16 -41.92 18.13 19.72
N SER A 17 -43.03 18.62 19.18
CA SER A 17 -43.93 19.55 19.87
C SER A 17 -44.75 18.91 21.00
N THR A 18 -44.87 17.57 21.02
CA THR A 18 -45.55 16.82 22.08
C THR A 18 -44.79 15.55 22.45
N PRO A 19 -45.00 14.99 23.67
CA PRO A 19 -44.39 13.72 24.06
C PRO A 19 -44.78 12.56 23.15
N GLN A 20 -46.05 12.50 22.70
CA GLN A 20 -46.50 11.42 21.82
C GLN A 20 -45.85 11.49 20.44
N ALA A 21 -45.73 12.69 19.87
CA ALA A 21 -45.05 12.88 18.58
C ALA A 21 -43.57 12.50 18.65
N LEU A 22 -42.95 12.56 19.84
CA LEU A 22 -41.59 12.12 20.07
C LEU A 22 -41.42 10.61 19.90
N ASP A 23 -42.41 9.82 20.34
CA ASP A 23 -42.38 8.36 20.18
C ASP A 23 -42.54 7.96 18.71
N ASP A 24 -43.32 8.71 17.93
CA ASP A 24 -43.38 8.52 16.47
C ASP A 24 -42.03 8.81 15.80
N VAL A 25 -41.33 9.86 16.23
CA VAL A 25 -39.98 10.20 15.73
C VAL A 25 -38.96 9.11 16.11
N VAL A 26 -39.04 8.56 17.33
CA VAL A 26 -38.20 7.44 17.79
C VAL A 26 -38.45 6.20 16.93
N ASN A 27 -39.72 5.83 16.72
CA ASN A 27 -40.09 4.69 15.90
C ASN A 27 -39.65 4.86 14.44
N ASN A 28 -39.76 6.09 13.91
CA ASN A 28 -39.27 6.42 12.58
C ASN A 28 -37.75 6.25 12.48
N LEU A 29 -36.98 6.74 13.46
CA LEU A 29 -35.53 6.55 13.49
C LEU A 29 -35.16 5.06 13.52
N HIS A 30 -35.80 4.26 14.38
CA HIS A 30 -35.59 2.81 14.40
C HIS A 30 -35.90 2.16 13.04
N GLY A 31 -37.04 2.51 12.43
CA GLY A 31 -37.41 2.02 11.09
C GLY A 31 -36.37 2.37 10.03
N ARG A 32 -35.85 3.60 10.05
CA ARG A 32 -34.80 4.05 9.12
C ARG A 32 -33.47 3.32 9.33
N LEU A 33 -33.05 3.12 10.58
CA LEU A 33 -31.81 2.39 10.89
C LEU A 33 -31.91 0.91 10.48
N LEU A 34 -33.06 0.27 10.71
CA LEU A 34 -33.32 -1.10 10.28
C LEU A 34 -33.34 -1.23 8.74
N ALA A 35 -34.04 -0.31 8.05
CA ALA A 35 -34.08 -0.29 6.59
C ALA A 35 -32.70 -0.02 5.97
N ALA A 36 -31.88 0.82 6.61
CA ALA A 36 -30.53 1.15 6.17
C ALA A 36 -29.47 0.11 6.54
N LYS A 37 -29.82 -0.98 7.24
CA LYS A 37 -28.85 -1.97 7.76
C LYS A 37 -27.84 -2.44 6.71
N ALA A 38 -28.30 -2.82 5.52
CA ALA A 38 -27.42 -3.29 4.45
C ALA A 38 -26.47 -2.18 3.93
N ALA A 39 -26.99 -0.95 3.80
CA ALA A 39 -26.18 0.20 3.38
C ALA A 39 -25.14 0.57 4.44
N LEU A 40 -25.52 0.57 5.73
CA LEU A 40 -24.61 0.81 6.85
C LEU A 40 -23.51 -0.26 6.93
N TRP A 41 -23.86 -1.53 6.72
CA TRP A 41 -22.88 -2.60 6.67
C TRP A 41 -21.89 -2.42 5.51
N ASN A 42 -22.37 -2.00 4.34
CA ASN A 42 -21.53 -1.65 3.19
C ASN A 42 -20.65 -0.40 3.43
N GLN A 43 -21.02 0.46 4.38
CA GLN A 43 -20.24 1.64 4.78
C GLN A 43 -19.24 1.35 5.92
N GLY A 44 -19.30 0.18 6.55
CA GLY A 44 -18.36 -0.26 7.59
C GLY A 44 -18.96 -0.42 8.99
N PHE A 45 -20.26 -0.18 9.18
CA PHE A 45 -20.91 -0.40 10.48
C PHE A 45 -21.16 -1.90 10.72
N LEU A 46 -20.32 -2.52 11.54
CA LEU A 46 -20.37 -3.95 11.88
C LEU A 46 -21.37 -4.25 13.00
N ARG A 47 -21.56 -3.32 13.93
CA ARG A 47 -22.55 -3.41 15.03
C ARG A 47 -23.23 -2.06 15.21
N LEU A 48 -24.55 -2.10 15.41
CA LEU A 48 -25.36 -0.95 15.79
C LEU A 48 -26.49 -1.46 16.68
N ASN A 49 -26.30 -1.35 18.00
CA ASN A 49 -27.27 -1.84 18.99
C ASN A 49 -27.79 -0.67 19.81
N ALA A 50 -29.10 -0.59 20.02
CA ALA A 50 -29.67 0.34 20.98
C ALA A 50 -29.13 0.01 22.39
N LYS A 51 -28.65 1.02 23.09
CA LYS A 51 -28.04 0.92 24.41
C LYS A 51 -28.95 1.48 25.49
N ASP A 52 -29.37 2.73 25.31
CA ASP A 52 -30.16 3.45 26.31
C ASP A 52 -31.09 4.49 25.66
N ALA A 53 -32.14 4.87 26.36
CA ALA A 53 -33.10 5.87 25.96
C ALA A 53 -33.54 6.71 27.16
N SER A 54 -33.45 8.03 27.06
CA SER A 54 -33.97 8.89 28.12
C SER A 54 -35.50 8.93 28.11
N ALA A 55 -36.09 9.33 29.24
CA ALA A 55 -37.47 9.81 29.25
C ALA A 55 -37.61 11.08 28.38
N ALA A 56 -38.81 11.33 27.88
CA ALA A 56 -39.15 12.59 27.24
C ALA A 56 -39.16 13.71 28.29
N ALA A 57 -38.44 14.79 28.03
CA ALA A 57 -38.37 15.95 28.92
C ALA A 57 -38.74 17.24 28.17
N PRO A 58 -39.53 18.15 28.78
CA PRO A 58 -39.85 19.43 28.16
C PRO A 58 -38.61 20.34 28.15
N VAL A 59 -38.44 21.08 27.06
CA VAL A 59 -37.41 22.10 26.88
C VAL A 59 -38.11 23.45 26.83
N THR A 60 -38.17 24.09 28.00
CA THR A 60 -38.95 25.31 28.25
C THR A 60 -38.56 26.49 27.35
N ALA A 61 -37.31 26.59 26.93
CA ALA A 61 -36.83 27.66 26.05
C ALA A 61 -37.35 27.56 24.61
N LEU A 62 -37.78 26.37 24.16
CA LEU A 62 -38.18 26.11 22.78
C LEU A 62 -39.66 25.66 22.66
N SER A 63 -40.37 25.53 23.79
CA SER A 63 -41.72 24.96 23.84
C SER A 63 -41.83 23.56 23.21
N ASP A 64 -40.74 22.80 23.21
CA ASP A 64 -40.62 21.47 22.62
C ASP A 64 -40.31 20.40 23.67
N TRP A 65 -40.39 19.14 23.26
CA TRP A 65 -39.98 17.96 24.03
C TRP A 65 -38.73 17.35 23.43
N ARG A 66 -37.84 16.84 24.28
CA ARG A 66 -36.58 16.21 23.88
C ARG A 66 -36.43 14.81 24.49
N LYS A 67 -35.90 13.88 23.69
CA LYS A 67 -35.46 12.54 24.13
C LYS A 67 -34.12 12.21 23.50
N THR A 68 -33.33 11.42 24.21
CA THR A 68 -32.04 10.94 23.73
C THR A 68 -32.08 9.45 23.55
N LEU A 69 -31.41 8.95 22.49
CA LEU A 69 -31.25 7.53 22.21
C LEU A 69 -29.77 7.26 21.96
N ASP A 70 -29.21 6.33 22.71
CA ASP A 70 -27.82 5.93 22.61
C ASP A 70 -27.71 4.60 21.89
N PHE A 71 -26.78 4.52 20.94
CA PHE A 71 -26.48 3.30 20.20
C PHE A 71 -25.00 2.96 20.36
N ASP A 72 -24.71 1.71 20.72
CA ASP A 72 -23.35 1.17 20.66
C ASP A 72 -23.02 0.77 19.23
N VAL A 73 -21.93 1.32 18.73
CA VAL A 73 -21.48 1.21 17.35
C VAL A 73 -20.12 0.54 17.31
N LEU A 74 -19.99 -0.49 16.47
CA LEU A 74 -18.70 -0.98 16.03
C LEU A 74 -18.56 -0.63 14.55
N TYR A 75 -17.62 0.26 14.25
CA TYR A 75 -17.33 0.70 12.91
C TYR A 75 -15.96 0.20 12.48
N GLU A 76 -15.89 -0.47 11.34
CA GLU A 76 -14.64 -0.81 10.68
C GLU A 76 -14.28 0.30 9.70
N TYR A 77 -13.14 0.93 9.94
CA TYR A 77 -12.56 1.89 9.01
C TYR A 77 -12.13 1.15 7.75
N ARG A 78 -12.93 1.30 6.70
CA ARG A 78 -12.56 0.88 5.36
C ARG A 78 -11.63 1.94 4.81
N TYR A 79 -10.33 1.65 4.84
CA TYR A 79 -9.36 2.43 4.08
C TYR A 79 -9.79 2.40 2.61
N ARG A 80 -10.34 3.51 2.12
CA ARG A 80 -10.53 3.76 0.70
C ARG A 80 -9.45 4.75 0.32
N ASP A 81 -8.53 4.25 -0.49
CA ASP A 81 -7.45 5.02 -1.10
C ASP A 81 -8.09 5.99 -2.09
N THR A 82 -8.28 7.25 -1.72
CA THR A 82 -8.85 8.28 -2.60
C THR A 82 -7.80 9.14 -3.29
N ASP A 83 -6.52 8.93 -3.01
CA ASP A 83 -5.45 9.65 -3.66
C ASP A 83 -4.75 8.75 -4.68
N GLY A 84 -4.46 9.29 -5.86
CA GLY A 84 -3.61 8.66 -6.88
C GLY A 84 -2.16 8.41 -6.43
N ALA A 85 -1.88 8.48 -5.13
CA ALA A 85 -0.60 8.19 -4.48
C ALA A 85 -0.43 6.70 -4.12
N GLN A 86 -1.01 5.79 -4.92
CA GLN A 86 -0.99 4.33 -4.70
C GLN A 86 0.40 3.69 -4.65
N SER A 87 1.49 4.44 -4.85
CA SER A 87 2.79 3.84 -5.10
C SER A 87 3.84 3.91 -3.99
N LEU A 88 3.70 4.68 -2.90
CA LEU A 88 4.86 4.79 -1.99
C LEU A 88 4.63 4.91 -0.49
N ILE A 89 3.63 4.21 0.05
CA ILE A 89 3.58 3.99 1.49
C ILE A 89 4.56 2.85 1.86
N ALA A 90 5.78 3.23 2.22
CA ALA A 90 6.71 2.36 2.93
C ALA A 90 6.13 2.01 4.31
N ARG A 91 5.97 0.71 4.59
CA ARG A 91 5.62 0.25 5.94
C ARG A 91 6.88 0.26 6.79
N ILE A 92 7.04 1.30 7.60
CA ILE A 92 8.09 1.36 8.64
C ILE A 92 7.82 0.23 9.65
N PRO A 93 8.80 -0.64 9.95
CA PRO A 93 8.65 -1.64 11.00
C PRO A 93 8.52 -0.92 12.35
N ILE A 94 7.46 -1.22 13.09
CA ILE A 94 7.30 -0.81 14.48
C ILE A 94 7.49 -2.06 15.32
N HIS A 95 8.44 -2.02 16.25
CA HIS A 95 8.51 -2.99 17.32
C HIS A 95 7.39 -2.67 18.32
N SER A 96 6.40 -3.55 18.44
CA SER A 96 5.28 -3.34 19.36
C SER A 96 5.60 -3.69 20.82
N ASP A 97 6.80 -4.22 21.09
CA ASP A 97 7.15 -4.72 22.41
C ASP A 97 8.38 -3.97 22.96
N PRO A 98 8.17 -2.98 23.85
CA PRO A 98 9.24 -2.26 24.52
C PRO A 98 9.86 -3.05 25.69
N GLU A 99 9.36 -4.25 26.02
CA GLU A 99 9.82 -5.01 27.19
C GLU A 99 10.63 -6.25 26.77
N GLU A 100 11.96 -6.10 26.85
CA GLU A 100 13.03 -7.11 26.75
C GLU A 100 13.60 -7.52 25.38
N PHE A 101 14.92 -7.34 25.31
CA PHE A 101 15.81 -7.92 24.30
C PHE A 101 15.83 -9.45 24.45
N ASP A 102 15.63 -10.20 23.35
CA ASP A 102 15.67 -11.67 23.26
C ASP A 102 14.56 -12.51 23.95
N SER A 103 13.34 -11.97 24.06
CA SER A 103 12.17 -12.78 24.50
C SER A 103 11.73 -13.84 23.49
N LEU A 104 11.38 -15.04 23.98
CA LEU A 104 10.78 -16.14 23.19
C LEU A 104 9.36 -15.82 22.68
N LEU A 105 8.72 -14.78 23.24
CA LEU A 105 7.39 -14.28 22.84
C LEU A 105 7.46 -13.13 21.84
N ARG A 106 8.67 -12.78 21.39
CA ARG A 106 8.90 -11.72 20.41
C ARG A 106 8.22 -12.08 19.09
N GLU A 107 7.05 -11.51 18.85
CA GLU A 107 6.42 -11.54 17.53
C GLU A 107 7.30 -10.76 16.55
N THR A 108 8.15 -11.50 15.84
CA THR A 108 8.97 -10.95 14.76
C THR A 108 8.12 -10.91 13.50
N ASN A 109 7.28 -9.89 13.37
CA ASN A 109 6.49 -9.69 12.16
C ASN A 109 7.36 -9.05 11.08
N VAL A 110 8.07 -9.87 10.31
CA VAL A 110 8.71 -9.43 9.06
C VAL A 110 7.65 -9.43 7.97
N VAL A 111 7.07 -8.25 7.70
CA VAL A 111 6.28 -8.01 6.48
C VAL A 111 7.23 -7.44 5.42
N THR A 112 8.11 -8.27 4.88
CA THR A 112 8.72 -8.07 3.56
C THR A 112 7.69 -8.53 2.52
N ASN A 113 7.67 -8.10 1.27
CA ASN A 113 8.75 -7.72 0.39
C ASN A 113 8.06 -7.07 -0.80
N GLY A 114 8.58 -5.95 -1.27
CA GLY A 114 7.90 -5.25 -2.36
C GLY A 114 8.46 -3.90 -2.66
N LEU A 115 9.23 -3.28 -1.75
CA LEU A 115 9.86 -1.98 -1.94
C LEU A 115 11.37 -2.13 -1.68
N ALA A 116 12.18 -1.50 -2.52
CA ALA A 116 13.59 -1.23 -2.26
C ALA A 116 13.83 0.27 -2.42
N ARG A 117 14.78 0.80 -1.66
CA ARG A 117 15.27 2.16 -1.78
C ARG A 117 16.75 2.07 -2.18
N TRP A 118 17.12 2.74 -3.25
CA TRP A 118 18.50 2.87 -3.69
C TRP A 118 18.92 4.33 -3.60
N ASP A 119 20.11 4.57 -3.09
CA ASP A 119 20.71 5.90 -2.98
C ASP A 119 22.24 5.81 -2.98
N ASN A 120 22.89 6.94 -2.70
CA ASN A 120 24.36 7.07 -2.61
C ASN A 120 24.97 6.43 -1.34
N LEU A 121 24.15 5.86 -0.44
CA LEU A 121 24.62 5.07 0.70
C LEU A 121 24.52 3.57 0.40
N THR A 122 23.37 3.12 -0.13
CA THR A 122 23.13 1.71 -0.43
C THR A 122 22.06 1.50 -1.50
N ALA A 123 22.19 0.41 -2.28
CA ALA A 123 21.24 -0.02 -3.29
C ALA A 123 20.94 -1.53 -3.16
N PRO A 124 20.25 -1.96 -2.08
CA PRO A 124 19.89 -3.36 -1.87
C PRO A 124 18.94 -3.87 -2.97
N PRO A 125 19.04 -5.14 -3.40
CA PRO A 125 18.19 -5.67 -4.45
C PRO A 125 16.71 -5.66 -4.04
N LEU A 126 15.82 -5.28 -4.97
CA LEU A 126 14.39 -5.52 -4.81
C LEU A 126 14.14 -7.02 -5.04
N MET A 127 13.62 -7.70 -4.02
CA MET A 127 13.27 -9.11 -4.09
C MET A 127 11.76 -9.29 -3.99
N LEU A 128 11.15 -9.91 -5.00
CA LEU A 128 9.71 -10.17 -5.05
C LEU A 128 9.47 -11.68 -5.02
N THR A 129 9.10 -12.22 -3.86
CA THR A 129 9.01 -13.67 -3.59
C THR A 129 7.60 -14.16 -3.29
N GLY A 130 7.30 -15.41 -3.64
CA GLY A 130 6.08 -16.08 -3.22
C GLY A 130 5.00 -16.14 -4.31
N ARG A 131 3.94 -16.90 -4.01
CA ARG A 131 2.90 -17.22 -4.99
C ARG A 131 2.13 -15.99 -5.46
N GLY A 132 1.93 -15.85 -6.77
CA GLY A 132 1.11 -14.80 -7.36
C GLY A 132 1.47 -14.50 -8.80
N ALA A 133 1.02 -13.36 -9.30
CA ALA A 133 1.48 -12.78 -10.55
C ALA A 133 1.97 -11.36 -10.27
N LEU A 134 3.05 -10.94 -10.92
CA LEU A 134 3.55 -9.56 -10.85
C LEU A 134 3.03 -8.81 -12.06
N SER A 135 2.20 -7.80 -11.82
CA SER A 135 1.55 -7.03 -12.86
C SER A 135 2.32 -5.76 -13.23
N GLN A 136 3.17 -5.25 -12.33
CA GLN A 136 3.83 -3.96 -12.53
C GLN A 136 5.04 -3.74 -11.60
N LEU A 137 5.99 -2.93 -12.07
CA LEU A 137 6.92 -2.18 -11.23
C LEU A 137 6.53 -0.69 -11.21
N THR A 138 6.65 -0.06 -10.05
CA THR A 138 6.48 1.39 -9.91
C THR A 138 7.71 1.97 -9.25
N ALA A 139 8.14 3.15 -9.68
CA ALA A 139 9.29 3.83 -9.15
C ALA A 139 9.00 5.31 -8.89
N LEU A 140 9.63 5.86 -7.84
CA LEU A 140 9.81 7.30 -7.66
C LEU A 140 11.30 7.60 -7.69
N PHE A 141 11.70 8.56 -8.51
CA PHE A 141 13.10 8.85 -8.73
C PHE A 141 13.39 10.35 -8.58
N PHE A 142 14.46 10.65 -7.85
CA PHE A 142 15.03 11.98 -7.73
C PHE A 142 16.53 11.92 -8.07
N ALA A 143 17.03 12.94 -8.75
CA ALA A 143 18.45 13.18 -8.93
C ALA A 143 18.74 14.68 -8.84
N ALA A 144 19.70 15.06 -7.99
CA ALA A 144 20.17 16.44 -7.87
C ALA A 144 20.99 16.89 -9.09
N GLY A 145 21.48 15.94 -9.89
CA GLY A 145 22.34 16.20 -11.04
C GLY A 145 22.34 15.06 -12.05
N ALA A 146 23.54 14.58 -12.39
CA ALA A 146 23.69 13.48 -13.34
C ALA A 146 23.03 12.19 -12.81
N LEU A 147 22.51 11.37 -13.73
CA LEU A 147 21.96 10.06 -13.37
C LEU A 147 23.06 9.08 -12.98
N PRO A 148 22.83 8.22 -11.97
CA PRO A 148 23.73 7.12 -11.66
C PRO A 148 23.98 6.20 -12.87
N THR A 149 25.22 5.76 -13.09
CA THR A 149 25.60 5.08 -14.35
C THR A 149 25.45 3.56 -14.34
N GLY A 150 25.33 2.95 -13.17
CA GLY A 150 25.32 1.49 -13.03
C GLY A 150 24.18 0.79 -13.78
N PRO A 151 24.43 -0.42 -14.33
CA PRO A 151 23.40 -1.24 -14.97
C PRO A 151 22.34 -1.73 -13.97
N VAL A 152 21.17 -2.07 -14.49
CA VAL A 152 20.08 -2.68 -13.72
C VAL A 152 19.74 -4.04 -14.30
N ARG A 153 19.78 -5.08 -13.48
CA ARG A 153 19.50 -6.45 -13.89
C ARG A 153 18.14 -6.92 -13.35
N LEU A 154 17.30 -7.42 -14.24
CA LEU A 154 16.08 -8.15 -13.94
C LEU A 154 16.37 -9.65 -13.99
N VAL A 155 16.00 -10.38 -12.93
CA VAL A 155 16.18 -11.84 -12.88
C VAL A 155 14.91 -12.51 -12.37
N ARG A 156 14.26 -13.31 -13.21
CA ARG A 156 13.26 -14.28 -12.74
C ARG A 156 13.98 -15.58 -12.44
N THR A 157 13.83 -16.10 -11.23
CA THR A 157 14.49 -17.34 -10.82
C THR A 157 13.68 -18.03 -9.72
N PHE A 158 14.21 -19.12 -9.17
CA PHE A 158 13.63 -19.85 -8.05
C PHE A 158 14.74 -20.38 -7.14
N GLU A 159 14.35 -20.75 -5.92
CA GLU A 159 15.26 -21.41 -4.98
C GLU A 159 15.63 -22.82 -5.48
N GLY A 160 16.93 -23.12 -5.53
CA GLY A 160 17.43 -24.41 -6.04
C GLY A 160 17.63 -24.47 -7.56
N ALA A 161 17.57 -23.35 -8.27
CA ALA A 161 17.95 -23.28 -9.68
C ALA A 161 19.41 -23.74 -9.85
N ALA A 162 19.62 -24.88 -10.52
CA ALA A 162 20.93 -25.51 -10.67
C ALA A 162 21.74 -24.98 -11.87
N THR A 163 21.09 -24.33 -12.82
CA THR A 163 21.71 -23.76 -14.02
C THR A 163 21.81 -22.24 -13.92
N PRO A 164 22.77 -21.60 -14.61
CA PRO A 164 22.76 -20.15 -14.80
C PRO A 164 21.47 -19.70 -15.48
N PRO A 165 20.97 -18.48 -15.19
CA PRO A 165 19.80 -17.95 -15.87
C PRO A 165 20.02 -17.77 -17.38
N THR A 166 19.00 -18.07 -18.18
CA THR A 166 18.96 -17.78 -19.62
C THR A 166 19.07 -16.26 -19.82
N VAL A 167 20.05 -15.81 -20.61
CA VAL A 167 20.28 -14.38 -20.85
C VAL A 167 19.55 -13.91 -22.10
N PHE A 168 18.69 -12.90 -21.93
CA PHE A 168 17.95 -12.28 -23.02
C PHE A 168 18.60 -10.96 -23.44
N GLY A 169 18.63 -10.68 -24.75
CA GLY A 169 19.24 -9.46 -25.29
C GLY A 169 18.35 -8.21 -25.24
N THR A 170 17.04 -8.38 -25.03
CA THR A 170 16.08 -7.26 -24.99
C THR A 170 15.00 -7.49 -23.93
N LEU A 171 14.45 -6.40 -23.38
CA LEU A 171 13.35 -6.47 -22.43
C LEU A 171 12.12 -7.19 -23.01
N PRO A 172 11.67 -6.93 -24.27
CA PRO A 172 10.55 -7.67 -24.85
C PRO A 172 10.81 -9.18 -24.97
N ALA A 173 12.02 -9.61 -25.32
CA ALA A 173 12.37 -11.03 -25.40
C ALA A 173 12.33 -11.70 -24.02
N PHE A 174 12.85 -11.02 -23.00
CA PHE A 174 12.77 -11.46 -21.61
C PHE A 174 11.33 -11.58 -21.14
N LEU A 175 10.53 -10.51 -21.28
CA LEU A 175 9.13 -10.49 -20.85
C LEU A 175 8.34 -11.58 -21.57
N GLY A 176 8.44 -11.69 -22.90
CA GLY A 176 7.75 -12.72 -23.66
C GLY A 176 8.08 -14.15 -23.21
N ALA A 177 9.34 -14.43 -22.84
CA ALA A 177 9.73 -15.74 -22.33
C ALA A 177 9.20 -16.00 -20.92
N VAL A 178 9.31 -15.04 -20.00
CA VAL A 178 8.91 -15.26 -18.60
C VAL A 178 7.40 -15.19 -18.37
N THR A 179 6.64 -14.54 -19.26
CA THR A 179 5.19 -14.42 -19.19
C THR A 179 4.45 -15.42 -20.10
N SER A 180 5.17 -16.36 -20.74
CA SER A 180 4.56 -17.38 -21.61
C SER A 180 3.50 -18.20 -20.87
N ALA A 181 2.32 -18.34 -21.47
CA ALA A 181 1.18 -19.01 -20.83
C ALA A 181 1.34 -20.54 -20.74
N SER A 182 2.05 -21.15 -21.71
CA SER A 182 2.23 -22.60 -21.79
C SER A 182 3.54 -23.07 -21.15
N ASP A 183 4.60 -22.27 -21.25
CA ASP A 183 5.94 -22.61 -20.76
C ASP A 183 6.73 -21.34 -20.40
N PRO A 184 6.50 -20.76 -19.21
CA PRO A 184 7.17 -19.54 -18.78
C PRO A 184 8.60 -19.82 -18.30
N GLU A 185 9.62 -19.22 -18.92
CA GLU A 185 11.05 -19.34 -18.54
C GLU A 185 11.28 -18.97 -17.07
N ARG A 186 11.50 -19.96 -16.21
CA ARG A 186 11.56 -19.81 -14.74
C ARG A 186 12.91 -19.35 -14.22
N ASN A 187 13.96 -19.37 -15.05
CA ASN A 187 15.29 -18.95 -14.69
C ASN A 187 15.89 -18.11 -15.83
N GLY A 188 15.45 -16.86 -15.94
CA GLY A 188 15.83 -15.93 -17.00
C GLY A 188 16.34 -14.60 -16.47
N GLN A 189 17.20 -13.93 -17.24
CA GLN A 189 17.73 -12.61 -16.91
C GLN A 189 17.78 -11.65 -18.11
N PHE A 190 17.61 -10.36 -17.82
CA PHE A 190 17.82 -9.25 -18.75
C PHE A 190 18.53 -8.12 -18.01
N THR A 191 19.42 -7.40 -18.71
CA THR A 191 20.21 -6.31 -18.12
C THR A 191 20.03 -5.05 -18.95
N PHE A 192 19.60 -3.97 -18.28
CA PHE A 192 19.67 -2.61 -18.80
C PHE A 192 21.11 -2.13 -18.70
N GLY A 193 21.61 -1.48 -19.76
CA GLY A 193 22.99 -0.98 -19.80
C GLY A 193 23.29 0.08 -18.73
N SER A 194 22.27 0.82 -18.30
CA SER A 194 22.35 1.88 -17.29
C SER A 194 21.03 2.04 -16.52
N LEU A 195 21.06 2.80 -15.42
CA LEU A 195 19.84 3.23 -14.72
C LEU A 195 18.95 4.11 -15.60
N SER A 196 19.55 4.92 -16.48
CA SER A 196 18.79 5.72 -17.46
C SER A 196 18.00 4.83 -18.41
N ASP A 197 18.60 3.77 -18.94
CA ASP A 197 17.90 2.81 -19.81
C ASP A 197 16.77 2.09 -19.06
N PHE A 198 17.00 1.80 -17.78
CA PHE A 198 16.00 1.21 -16.90
C PHE A 198 14.80 2.14 -16.72
N LEU A 199 15.01 3.40 -16.33
CA LEU A 199 13.94 4.38 -16.15
C LEU A 199 13.22 4.72 -17.46
N ALA A 200 13.94 4.74 -18.59
CA ALA A 200 13.36 4.99 -19.91
C ALA A 200 12.40 3.88 -20.39
N ALA A 201 12.47 2.68 -19.79
CA ALA A 201 11.50 1.63 -20.07
C ALA A 201 10.14 1.84 -19.37
N PHE A 202 10.05 2.76 -18.41
CA PHE A 202 8.83 3.07 -17.67
C PHE A 202 8.05 4.18 -18.39
N ASN A 203 6.73 4.12 -18.28
CA ASN A 203 5.87 5.26 -18.59
C ASN A 203 5.88 6.24 -17.42
N SER A 204 5.54 7.51 -17.67
CA SER A 204 5.24 8.45 -16.58
C SER A 204 4.09 7.92 -15.72
N GLY A 205 4.29 7.95 -14.41
CA GLY A 205 3.36 7.48 -13.39
C GLY A 205 2.41 8.54 -12.86
N GLY A 206 2.41 9.75 -13.43
CA GLY A 206 1.62 10.90 -12.99
C GLY A 206 2.49 12.15 -12.76
N ASP A 207 1.91 13.12 -12.06
CA ASP A 207 2.61 14.35 -11.69
C ASP A 207 3.75 14.05 -10.70
N PRO A 208 4.87 14.82 -10.75
CA PRO A 208 5.95 14.68 -9.79
C PRO A 208 5.47 14.90 -8.35
N LEU A 209 6.09 14.21 -7.41
CA LEU A 209 5.82 14.36 -5.98
C LEU A 209 6.91 15.20 -5.31
N ILE A 210 6.48 16.21 -4.57
CA ILE A 210 7.38 17.05 -3.77
C ILE A 210 7.53 16.44 -2.38
N LEU A 211 8.72 16.01 -2.00
CA LEU A 211 8.99 15.41 -0.68
C LEU A 211 10.47 15.49 -0.32
N GLY A 212 10.77 15.73 0.96
CA GLY A 212 12.16 15.71 1.44
C GLY A 212 13.02 16.83 0.86
N ASP A 213 14.32 16.74 1.12
CA ASP A 213 15.41 17.62 0.68
C ASP A 213 16.67 16.74 0.84
N TRP A 214 16.94 15.92 -0.18
CA TRP A 214 17.94 14.85 -0.10
C TRP A 214 19.35 15.36 -0.36
N ASP A 215 19.49 16.43 -1.13
CA ASP A 215 20.76 17.10 -1.41
C ASP A 215 21.09 18.25 -0.44
N GLU A 216 20.20 18.51 0.53
CA GLU A 216 20.38 19.47 1.64
C GLU A 216 20.56 20.91 1.13
N ASP A 217 19.83 21.28 0.07
CA ASP A 217 19.90 22.60 -0.56
C ASP A 217 18.80 23.58 -0.08
N GLU A 218 18.00 23.15 0.91
CA GLU A 218 16.83 23.85 1.47
C GLU A 218 15.64 23.98 0.50
N ILE A 219 15.68 23.30 -0.64
CA ILE A 219 14.59 23.23 -1.63
C ILE A 219 13.99 21.82 -1.60
N PRO A 220 12.65 21.70 -1.47
CA PRO A 220 12.05 20.38 -1.51
C PRO A 220 12.28 19.65 -2.84
N ASP A 221 12.76 18.40 -2.75
CA ASP A 221 13.03 17.57 -3.93
C ASP A 221 11.74 17.26 -4.72
N SER A 222 11.88 17.19 -6.04
CA SER A 222 10.83 16.72 -6.95
C SER A 222 11.13 15.31 -7.45
N TYR A 223 10.28 14.36 -7.10
CA TYR A 223 10.39 12.96 -7.51
C TYR A 223 9.51 12.66 -8.71
N ASP A 224 10.13 12.18 -9.79
CA ASP A 224 9.43 11.70 -10.97
C ASP A 224 8.81 10.32 -10.72
N ALA A 225 7.52 10.20 -11.03
CA ALA A 225 6.80 8.94 -10.94
C ALA A 225 6.94 8.12 -12.22
N HIS A 226 7.21 6.83 -12.08
CA HIS A 226 7.48 5.91 -13.18
C HIS A 226 6.69 4.61 -13.01
N GLN A 227 6.08 4.10 -14.08
CA GLN A 227 5.30 2.86 -14.10
C GLN A 227 5.69 1.94 -15.27
N LEU A 228 6.08 0.69 -14.95
CA LEU A 228 6.35 -0.36 -15.94
C LEU A 228 5.36 -1.51 -15.76
N HIS A 229 4.44 -1.66 -16.70
CA HIS A 229 3.46 -2.74 -16.69
C HIS A 229 4.00 -4.02 -17.34
N PHE A 230 3.64 -5.16 -16.76
CA PHE A 230 3.87 -6.48 -17.33
C PHE A 230 2.55 -6.99 -17.90
N THR A 231 2.44 -6.98 -19.23
CA THR A 231 1.26 -7.46 -19.94
C THR A 231 1.66 -8.55 -20.94
N PRO A 232 1.40 -9.83 -20.64
CA PRO A 232 0.74 -10.36 -19.44
C PRO A 232 1.61 -10.29 -18.18
N ALA A 233 0.99 -10.44 -17.00
CA ALA A 233 1.69 -10.42 -15.72
C ALA A 233 2.70 -11.58 -15.60
N ILE A 234 3.81 -11.36 -14.90
CA ILE A 234 4.84 -12.40 -14.68
C ILE A 234 4.35 -13.39 -13.63
N PRO A 235 4.14 -14.67 -13.96
CA PRO A 235 3.66 -15.66 -13.00
C PRO A 235 4.77 -16.11 -12.05
N LEU A 236 4.46 -16.19 -10.75
CA LEU A 236 5.25 -16.81 -9.70
C LEU A 236 4.43 -17.98 -9.10
N PRO A 237 4.39 -19.15 -9.76
CA PRO A 237 3.51 -20.25 -9.33
C PRO A 237 3.91 -20.91 -8.00
N ALA A 238 5.20 -20.93 -7.65
CA ALA A 238 5.71 -21.56 -6.43
C ALA A 238 6.12 -20.54 -5.35
N PRO A 239 6.11 -20.92 -4.05
CA PRO A 239 6.60 -20.05 -2.99
C PRO A 239 8.09 -19.69 -3.12
N THR A 240 8.85 -20.58 -3.76
CA THR A 240 10.28 -20.45 -4.04
C THR A 240 10.58 -19.58 -5.26
N ASP A 241 9.58 -19.24 -6.06
CA ASP A 241 9.75 -18.39 -7.23
C ASP A 241 9.92 -16.93 -6.82
N ARG A 242 10.76 -16.22 -7.59
CA ARG A 242 11.14 -14.84 -7.29
C ARG A 242 11.51 -14.05 -8.54
N LEU A 243 11.26 -12.74 -8.47
CA LEU A 243 11.81 -11.74 -9.38
C LEU A 243 12.74 -10.82 -8.59
N TYR A 244 13.96 -10.63 -9.09
CA TYR A 244 14.91 -9.66 -8.57
C TYR A 244 15.03 -8.47 -9.51
N VAL A 245 15.18 -7.28 -8.93
CA VAL A 245 15.71 -6.08 -9.59
C VAL A 245 16.97 -5.67 -8.83
N VAL A 246 18.11 -5.67 -9.51
CA VAL A 246 19.42 -5.46 -8.90
C VAL A 246 20.13 -4.31 -9.60
N TYR A 247 20.64 -3.35 -8.85
CA TYR A 247 21.55 -2.33 -9.35
C TYR A 247 23.00 -2.82 -9.21
N GLU A 248 23.76 -2.86 -10.31
CA GLU A 248 25.07 -3.51 -10.36
C GLU A 248 26.18 -2.58 -10.86
N PRO A 249 26.57 -1.54 -10.10
CA PRO A 249 27.58 -0.57 -10.51
C PRO A 249 29.02 -1.16 -10.56
N GLY A 250 29.18 -2.47 -10.35
CA GLY A 250 30.48 -3.15 -10.29
C GLY A 250 31.15 -3.15 -8.91
N ALA A 251 30.50 -2.61 -7.87
CA ALA A 251 30.98 -2.62 -6.49
C ALA A 251 30.38 -3.78 -5.68
N THR A 252 31.11 -4.25 -4.66
CA THR A 252 30.64 -5.31 -3.73
C THR A 252 29.46 -4.85 -2.87
N GLU A 253 29.42 -3.56 -2.55
CA GLU A 253 28.29 -2.89 -1.89
C GLU A 253 27.70 -1.89 -2.90
N PRO A 254 26.63 -2.26 -3.63
CA PRO A 254 26.06 -1.40 -4.63
C PRO A 254 25.46 -0.15 -3.98
N LYS A 255 25.74 1.00 -4.58
CA LYS A 255 25.21 2.33 -4.22
C LYS A 255 25.35 3.26 -5.42
N PHE A 256 24.56 4.32 -5.46
CA PHE A 256 24.68 5.33 -6.51
C PHE A 256 26.01 6.09 -6.42
N ASP A 257 26.58 6.39 -7.58
CA ASP A 257 27.76 7.23 -7.76
C ASP A 257 27.42 8.73 -7.82
N GLN A 258 26.12 9.06 -7.80
CA GLN A 258 25.56 10.41 -7.83
C GLN A 258 24.59 10.62 -6.66
N VAL A 259 24.31 11.87 -6.29
CA VAL A 259 23.27 12.22 -5.33
C VAL A 259 21.90 12.04 -5.98
N ALA A 260 21.28 10.91 -5.69
CA ALA A 260 20.00 10.50 -6.24
C ALA A 260 19.32 9.51 -5.28
N VAL A 261 18.00 9.37 -5.42
CA VAL A 261 17.20 8.40 -4.68
C VAL A 261 16.22 7.73 -5.63
N LEU A 262 16.18 6.40 -5.60
CA LEU A 262 15.15 5.60 -6.26
C LEU A 262 14.39 4.80 -5.22
N TYR A 263 13.09 4.99 -5.15
CA TYR A 263 12.19 4.05 -4.51
C TYR A 263 11.56 3.18 -5.58
N ILE A 264 11.74 1.86 -5.51
CA ILE A 264 11.18 0.91 -6.48
C ILE A 264 10.31 -0.13 -5.80
N ARG A 265 9.10 -0.32 -6.34
CA ARG A 265 8.11 -1.24 -5.81
C ARG A 265 7.62 -2.24 -6.87
N GLY A 266 7.38 -3.49 -6.47
CA GLY A 266 6.63 -4.47 -7.25
C GLY A 266 5.17 -4.59 -6.81
N ASN A 267 4.27 -4.59 -7.78
CA ASN A 267 2.83 -4.79 -7.59
C ASN A 267 2.40 -6.16 -8.11
N ARG A 268 1.48 -6.78 -7.37
CA ARG A 268 0.87 -8.07 -7.69
C ARG A 268 -0.56 -7.84 -8.11
#